data_AF-A0A438MUR2-F1
#
_entry.id   AF-A0A438MUR2-F1
#
_cell.length_a   1.000
_cell.length_b   1.000
_cell.length_c   1.000
_cell.angle_alpha   90.00
_cell.angle_beta   90.00
_cell.angle_gamma   90.00
#
_symmetry.space_group_name_H-M   'P 1'
#
loop_
_entity.id
_entity.type
_entity.pdbx_description
1 polymer ?
#
loop_
_entity_poly.entity_id
_entity_poly.type
_entity_poly.pdbx_seq_one_letter_code
_entity_poly.pdbx_strand_id
1 'polypeptide(L)'
;MPGTTTTTELTSQVHHEVHQLHIDGLSQKHISTDVQASLPDEFYHSPAIYLLEKRAIFSRQWFLVSHKARYANVGDYVQYEMAGFNFVIVKTKDHSIIGFHNICRHRAFPIVRESSGNARIFSCKYHGWSYDLNGKLAKAPRFTPDSTPLFDPSTIRLFPIHVHIDRNGFVYANLDSNPVPDVSWEDQYGHLDQQNVLKHSGVDWDAVEYDFTWTKDGNFNWKLMQDNYNECYHCLTAHPDVAKSTVLDTYYVNPATTHTYISHFSEPKASVLANSPFDSTRFAGRSATHVFPTGHFSPNPGTGFMHLMRSNPTSATTTRQEYDVYRLKTPNATPEAHARMTKFYQKVVDEDFALCENVQRNVARGIFESGPLHPFHEEGVFAFQKMVLRILRDHVQREEKAGGEIQAARPAAGLESMGARRAGMPGEGASQQASRAKSLCEVMLGCDKTNLKGLDW
;
A
#
# COMPACT_ATOMS: atom_id res chain seq x y z
N MET A 1 39.66 17.11 -24.31
CA MET A 1 39.41 17.35 -22.87
C MET A 1 37.89 17.39 -22.69
N PRO A 2 37.23 16.33 -22.20
CA PRO A 2 35.85 16.48 -21.76
C PRO A 2 35.87 17.35 -20.49
N GLY A 3 35.14 18.46 -20.51
CA GLY A 3 35.04 19.36 -19.37
C GLY A 3 34.45 18.62 -18.18
N THR A 4 35.13 18.69 -17.04
CA THR A 4 34.60 18.26 -15.75
C THR A 4 33.50 19.23 -15.34
N THR A 5 32.24 18.90 -15.67
CA THR A 5 31.06 19.56 -15.10
C THR A 5 31.13 19.39 -13.57
N THR A 6 31.08 20.49 -12.84
CA THR A 6 31.20 20.44 -11.38
C THR A 6 29.91 19.90 -10.76
N THR A 7 30.01 19.20 -9.62
CA THR A 7 28.85 18.62 -8.91
C THR A 7 27.76 19.65 -8.60
N THR A 8 28.13 20.92 -8.41
CA THR A 8 27.23 22.04 -8.17
C THR A 8 26.36 22.37 -9.39
N GLU A 9 26.90 22.30 -10.61
CA GLU A 9 26.17 22.58 -11.86
C GLU A 9 25.13 21.49 -12.16
N LEU A 10 25.50 20.22 -11.97
CA LEU A 10 24.61 19.07 -12.14
C LEU A 10 23.40 19.14 -11.18
N THR A 11 23.63 19.58 -9.95
CA THR A 11 22.55 19.69 -8.95
C THR A 11 21.60 20.85 -9.27
N SER A 12 22.14 22.00 -9.71
CA SER A 12 21.34 23.14 -10.19
C SER A 12 20.46 22.77 -11.38
N GLN A 13 20.95 21.92 -12.29
CA GLN A 13 20.20 21.50 -13.49
C GLN A 13 19.02 20.58 -13.14
N VAL A 14 19.24 19.58 -12.27
CA VAL A 14 18.19 18.65 -11.81
C VAL A 14 17.02 19.40 -11.14
N HIS A 15 17.33 20.39 -10.31
CA HIS A 15 16.29 21.19 -9.65
C HIS A 15 15.46 21.96 -10.67
N HIS A 16 16.12 22.51 -11.71
CA HIS A 16 15.47 23.30 -12.75
C HIS A 16 14.53 22.45 -13.62
N GLU A 17 14.91 21.21 -13.95
CA GLU A 17 14.08 20.31 -14.77
C GLU A 17 12.80 19.87 -14.05
N VAL A 18 12.89 19.46 -12.77
CA VAL A 18 11.70 19.07 -11.98
C VAL A 18 10.77 20.27 -11.74
N HIS A 19 11.34 21.45 -11.48
CA HIS A 19 10.57 22.69 -11.38
C HIS A 19 9.82 23.03 -12.68
N GLN A 20 10.49 22.92 -13.84
CA GLN A 20 9.84 23.21 -15.12
C GLN A 20 8.68 22.24 -15.40
N LEU A 21 8.88 20.95 -15.12
CA LEU A 21 7.81 19.93 -15.23
C LEU A 21 6.60 20.27 -14.34
N HIS A 22 6.84 20.81 -13.14
CA HIS A 22 5.77 21.25 -12.24
C HIS A 22 4.96 22.40 -12.85
N ILE A 23 5.63 23.46 -13.33
CA ILE A 23 4.99 24.65 -13.91
C ILE A 23 4.22 24.29 -15.18
N ASP A 24 4.81 23.46 -16.04
CA ASP A 24 4.16 23.00 -17.27
C ASP A 24 2.87 22.22 -16.95
N GLY A 25 2.91 21.29 -15.98
CA GLY A 25 1.73 20.54 -15.57
C GLY A 25 0.65 21.41 -14.93
N LEU A 26 1.03 22.40 -14.12
CA LEU A 26 0.07 23.35 -13.54
C LEU A 26 -0.63 24.17 -14.62
N SER A 27 0.12 24.62 -15.64
CA SER A 27 -0.42 25.42 -16.74
C SER A 27 -1.43 24.68 -17.62
N GLN A 28 -1.35 23.34 -17.66
CA GLN A 28 -2.24 22.47 -18.43
C GLN A 28 -3.45 22.01 -17.64
N LYS A 29 -3.53 22.35 -16.35
CA LYS A 29 -4.55 21.82 -15.46
C LYS A 29 -5.92 22.44 -15.75
N HIS A 30 -6.89 21.58 -16.05
CA HIS A 30 -8.29 22.00 -16.18
C HIS A 30 -8.94 22.05 -14.79
N ILE A 31 -9.46 23.21 -14.41
CA ILE A 31 -10.10 23.42 -13.11
C ILE A 31 -11.61 23.24 -13.28
N SER A 32 -12.15 22.16 -12.72
CA SER A 32 -13.59 21.98 -12.63
C SER A 32 -14.21 22.99 -11.65
N THR A 33 -15.43 23.43 -11.94
CA THR A 33 -16.27 24.19 -11.00
C THR A 33 -17.31 23.32 -10.30
N ASP A 34 -17.39 22.02 -10.65
CA ASP A 34 -18.42 21.12 -10.16
C ASP A 34 -18.05 20.59 -8.77
N VAL A 35 -18.76 21.07 -7.76
CA VAL A 35 -18.65 20.58 -6.39
C VAL A 35 -19.12 19.13 -6.32
N GLN A 36 -18.28 18.26 -5.75
CA GLN A 36 -18.56 16.83 -5.56
C GLN A 36 -18.82 16.55 -4.09
N ALA A 37 -19.53 15.47 -3.77
CA ALA A 37 -19.66 15.00 -2.40
C ALA A 37 -18.56 14.00 -2.06
N SER A 38 -18.13 14.00 -0.79
CA SER A 38 -17.32 12.93 -0.22
C SER A 38 -18.09 11.60 -0.21
N LEU A 39 -17.39 10.50 0.07
CA LEU A 39 -18.06 9.23 0.40
C LEU A 39 -19.09 9.44 1.53
N PRO A 40 -20.19 8.67 1.51
CA PRO A 40 -21.07 8.54 2.66
C PRO A 40 -20.30 8.09 3.89
N ASP A 41 -20.70 8.59 5.05
CA ASP A 41 -20.09 8.35 6.36
C ASP A 41 -19.93 6.85 6.69
N GLU A 42 -20.89 6.01 6.27
CA GLU A 42 -20.87 4.56 6.44
C GLU A 42 -19.57 3.91 5.95
N PHE A 43 -18.95 4.44 4.88
CA PHE A 43 -17.70 3.92 4.34
C PHE A 43 -16.55 3.98 5.36
N TYR A 44 -16.64 4.84 6.36
CA TYR A 44 -15.58 5.06 7.34
C TYR A 44 -15.83 4.35 8.67
N HIS A 45 -16.94 3.62 8.84
CA HIS A 45 -17.17 2.90 10.10
C HIS A 45 -17.94 1.57 9.97
N SER A 46 -18.52 1.26 8.81
CA SER A 46 -19.29 0.03 8.62
C SER A 46 -18.38 -1.21 8.57
N PRO A 47 -18.59 -2.21 9.47
CA PRO A 47 -17.86 -3.47 9.40
C PRO A 47 -18.13 -4.25 8.10
N ALA A 48 -19.33 -4.13 7.52
CA ALA A 48 -19.69 -4.80 6.28
C ALA A 48 -18.89 -4.24 5.09
N ILE A 49 -18.73 -2.90 5.02
CA ILE A 49 -17.90 -2.26 3.99
C ILE A 49 -16.44 -2.66 4.17
N TYR A 50 -15.92 -2.68 5.40
CA TYR A 50 -14.55 -3.13 5.64
C TYR A 50 -14.31 -4.59 5.19
N LEU A 51 -15.26 -5.49 5.42
CA LEU A 51 -15.17 -6.87 4.93
C LEU A 51 -15.20 -6.95 3.40
N LEU A 52 -16.02 -6.12 2.75
CA LEU A 52 -16.02 -5.99 1.29
C LEU A 52 -14.68 -5.45 0.77
N GLU A 53 -14.14 -4.38 1.36
CA GLU A 53 -12.83 -3.82 1.02
C GLU A 53 -11.71 -4.86 1.18
N LYS A 54 -11.77 -5.68 2.22
CA LYS A 54 -10.84 -6.79 2.44
C LYS A 54 -10.82 -7.78 1.28
N ARG A 55 -11.99 -8.14 0.73
CA ARG A 55 -12.08 -9.05 -0.42
C ARG A 55 -11.77 -8.36 -1.75
N ALA A 56 -12.29 -7.15 -1.96
CA ALA A 56 -12.23 -6.43 -3.23
C ALA A 56 -10.88 -5.76 -3.49
N ILE A 57 -10.28 -5.16 -2.46
CA ILE A 57 -9.07 -4.35 -2.53
C ILE A 57 -7.88 -5.17 -2.03
N PHE A 58 -7.83 -5.44 -0.73
CA PHE A 58 -6.61 -5.92 -0.06
C PHE A 58 -6.20 -7.35 -0.44
N SER A 59 -7.15 -8.17 -0.91
CA SER A 59 -6.86 -9.55 -1.34
C SER A 59 -6.56 -9.70 -2.85
N ARG A 60 -6.71 -8.63 -3.65
CA ARG A 60 -6.74 -8.70 -5.13
C ARG A 60 -5.92 -7.64 -5.85
N GLN A 61 -5.82 -6.45 -5.29
CA GLN A 61 -5.10 -5.34 -5.90
C GLN A 61 -3.63 -5.41 -5.47
N TRP A 62 -2.76 -4.91 -6.33
CA TRP A 62 -1.39 -4.62 -5.94
C TRP A 62 -1.34 -3.50 -4.91
N PHE A 63 -0.36 -3.55 -4.01
CA PHE A 63 -0.08 -2.47 -3.07
C PHE A 63 1.42 -2.37 -2.78
N LEU A 64 1.90 -1.14 -2.58
CA LEU A 64 3.30 -0.84 -2.25
C LEU A 64 3.64 -1.35 -0.84
N VAL A 65 4.72 -2.12 -0.72
CA VAL A 65 5.15 -2.69 0.56
C VAL A 65 6.51 -2.22 1.04
N SER A 66 7.48 -1.94 0.16
CA SER A 66 8.86 -1.57 0.56
C SER A 66 9.66 -1.04 -0.64
N HIS A 67 10.94 -0.75 -0.44
CA HIS A 67 11.98 -0.70 -1.48
C HIS A 67 12.92 -1.92 -1.36
N LYS A 68 13.54 -2.36 -2.46
CA LYS A 68 14.45 -3.52 -2.54
C LYS A 68 15.67 -3.39 -1.62
N ALA A 69 16.07 -2.16 -1.29
CA ALA A 69 17.13 -1.84 -0.34
C ALA A 69 16.90 -2.42 1.06
N ARG A 70 15.64 -2.72 1.43
CA ARG A 70 15.30 -3.41 2.69
C ARG A 70 15.71 -4.89 2.70
N TYR A 71 16.06 -5.44 1.53
CA TYR A 71 16.44 -6.82 1.29
C TYR A 71 17.87 -6.88 0.74
N ALA A 72 18.84 -6.38 1.50
CA ALA A 72 20.22 -6.27 1.05
C ALA A 72 20.85 -7.67 0.84
N ASN A 73 20.64 -8.57 1.80
CA ASN A 73 21.30 -9.87 1.87
C ASN A 73 20.32 -11.02 1.59
N VAL A 74 20.86 -12.14 1.09
CA VAL A 74 20.11 -13.40 1.00
C VAL A 74 19.61 -13.78 2.40
N GLY A 75 18.33 -14.13 2.49
CA GLY A 75 17.66 -14.46 3.74
C GLY A 75 17.05 -13.27 4.46
N ASP A 76 17.34 -12.03 4.07
CA ASP A 76 16.67 -10.86 4.64
C ASP A 76 15.18 -10.98 4.34
N TYR A 77 14.38 -10.92 5.39
CA TYR A 77 12.93 -11.03 5.33
C TYR A 77 12.27 -9.93 6.16
N VAL A 78 11.05 -9.59 5.75
CA VAL A 78 10.16 -8.69 6.46
C VAL A 78 8.78 -9.32 6.51
N GLN A 79 8.17 -9.30 7.69
CA GLN A 79 6.79 -9.70 7.91
C GLN A 79 5.90 -8.46 7.81
N TYR A 80 4.78 -8.62 7.11
CA TYR A 80 3.78 -7.57 6.91
C TYR A 80 2.40 -8.08 7.28
N GLU A 81 1.51 -7.15 7.59
CA GLU A 81 0.09 -7.40 7.75
C GLU A 81 -0.71 -6.34 6.99
N MET A 82 -1.64 -6.77 6.16
CA MET A 82 -2.54 -5.89 5.40
C MET A 82 -3.98 -6.38 5.57
N ALA A 83 -4.86 -5.59 6.19
CA ALA A 83 -6.25 -5.98 6.47
C ALA A 83 -6.39 -7.35 7.17
N GLY A 84 -5.44 -7.69 8.05
CA GLY A 84 -5.37 -8.99 8.75
C GLY A 84 -4.82 -10.16 7.91
N PHE A 85 -4.38 -9.93 6.67
CA PHE A 85 -3.58 -10.91 5.93
C PHE A 85 -2.11 -10.79 6.35
N ASN A 86 -1.58 -11.83 6.97
CA ASN A 86 -0.18 -11.88 7.43
C ASN A 86 0.69 -12.60 6.40
N PHE A 87 1.76 -11.97 5.95
CA PHE A 87 2.67 -12.50 4.94
C PHE A 87 4.12 -12.08 5.19
N VAL A 88 5.04 -12.78 4.54
CA VAL A 88 6.49 -12.56 4.60
C VAL A 88 7.00 -12.35 3.19
N ILE A 89 7.87 -11.37 3.02
CA ILE A 89 8.66 -11.18 1.80
C ILE A 89 10.12 -11.41 2.15
N VAL A 90 10.85 -12.14 1.31
CA VAL A 90 12.22 -12.58 1.57
C VAL A 90 13.06 -12.54 0.31
N LYS A 91 14.36 -12.23 0.46
CA LYS A 91 15.36 -12.43 -0.59
C LYS A 91 15.91 -13.84 -0.59
N THR A 92 15.76 -14.54 -1.70
CA THR A 92 16.15 -15.94 -1.86
C THR A 92 17.61 -16.10 -2.32
N LYS A 93 18.08 -17.35 -2.39
CA LYS A 93 19.49 -17.65 -2.74
C LYS A 93 19.85 -17.32 -4.19
N ASP A 94 18.86 -17.30 -5.07
CA ASP A 94 18.95 -16.85 -6.47
C ASP A 94 18.81 -15.33 -6.60
N HIS A 95 18.82 -14.59 -5.49
CA HIS A 95 18.68 -13.13 -5.41
C HIS A 95 17.30 -12.57 -5.80
N SER A 96 16.31 -13.43 -6.06
CA SER A 96 14.92 -13.03 -6.23
C SER A 96 14.33 -12.51 -4.91
N ILE A 97 13.36 -11.60 -4.98
CA ILE A 97 12.54 -11.21 -3.81
C ILE A 97 11.15 -11.79 -4.05
N ILE A 98 10.73 -12.69 -3.17
CA ILE A 98 9.45 -13.40 -3.27
C ILE A 98 8.67 -13.25 -1.97
N GLY A 99 7.40 -13.66 -1.96
CA GLY A 99 6.62 -13.69 -0.73
C GLY A 99 5.74 -14.93 -0.58
N PHE A 100 5.26 -15.11 0.64
CA PHE A 100 4.27 -16.12 1.00
C PHE A 100 3.47 -15.71 2.24
N HIS A 101 2.26 -16.22 2.39
CA HIS A 101 1.52 -16.07 3.64
C HIS A 101 2.29 -16.69 4.81
N ASN A 102 2.28 -16.00 5.95
CA ASN A 102 2.96 -16.40 7.18
C ASN A 102 2.17 -17.51 7.92
N ILE A 103 1.87 -18.61 7.23
CA ILE A 103 0.95 -19.66 7.69
C ILE A 103 1.59 -21.02 7.42
N CYS A 104 1.94 -21.75 8.49
CA CYS A 104 2.45 -23.11 8.36
C CYS A 104 1.43 -24.05 7.73
N ARG A 105 1.87 -24.83 6.73
CA ARG A 105 1.04 -25.82 6.03
C ARG A 105 0.55 -26.97 6.90
N HIS A 106 1.14 -27.18 8.08
CA HIS A 106 0.71 -28.24 8.99
C HIS A 106 -0.56 -27.85 9.77
N ARG A 107 -0.46 -26.85 10.65
CA ARG A 107 -1.57 -26.42 11.54
C ARG A 107 -1.59 -24.91 11.74
N ALA A 108 -1.33 -24.16 10.67
CA ALA A 108 -1.50 -22.71 10.54
C ALA A 108 -0.71 -21.81 11.52
N PHE A 109 0.22 -22.35 12.31
CA PHE A 109 1.09 -21.53 13.16
C PHE A 109 1.96 -20.57 12.31
N PRO A 110 2.21 -19.32 12.76
CA PRO A 110 3.05 -18.38 12.02
C PRO A 110 4.47 -18.91 11.85
N ILE A 111 5.00 -18.75 10.64
CA ILE A 111 6.35 -19.20 10.28
C ILE A 111 7.42 -18.31 10.91
N VAL A 112 7.21 -17.00 10.91
CA VAL A 112 8.04 -16.01 11.63
C VAL A 112 7.15 -15.19 12.57
N ARG A 113 7.72 -14.73 13.68
CA ARG A 113 7.01 -13.87 14.65
C ARG A 113 7.66 -12.50 14.79
N GLU A 114 8.93 -12.42 14.43
CA GLU A 114 9.72 -11.22 14.36
C GLU A 114 9.30 -10.42 13.12
N SER A 115 9.23 -9.09 13.23
CA SER A 115 8.79 -8.19 12.15
C SER A 115 9.76 -8.19 10.96
N SER A 116 11.03 -8.50 11.21
CA SER A 116 12.06 -8.64 10.18
C SER A 116 13.26 -9.41 10.72
N GLY A 117 14.09 -9.94 9.84
CA GLY A 117 15.36 -10.56 10.21
C GLY A 117 16.08 -11.16 9.01
N ASN A 118 17.08 -12.00 9.29
CA ASN A 118 17.77 -12.80 8.28
C ASN A 118 17.58 -14.30 8.58
N ALA A 119 17.03 -15.04 7.62
CA ALA A 119 16.76 -16.46 7.73
C ALA A 119 17.67 -17.28 6.81
N ARG A 120 18.15 -18.42 7.30
CA ARG A 120 18.73 -19.48 6.45
C ARG A 120 17.70 -20.56 6.09
N ILE A 121 16.72 -20.72 6.97
CA ILE A 121 15.60 -21.65 6.88
C ILE A 121 14.46 -21.11 7.74
N PHE A 122 13.22 -21.31 7.32
CA PHE A 122 12.04 -20.92 8.07
C PHE A 122 11.53 -22.10 8.89
N SER A 123 11.76 -22.08 10.20
CA SER A 123 11.40 -23.20 11.09
C SER A 123 10.18 -22.89 11.95
N CYS A 124 9.08 -23.59 11.70
CA CYS A 124 7.83 -23.45 12.45
C CYS A 124 8.04 -23.91 13.90
N LYS A 125 7.80 -22.98 14.84
CA LYS A 125 7.98 -23.22 16.28
C LYS A 125 6.91 -24.12 16.90
N TYR A 126 5.88 -24.52 16.16
CA TYR A 126 4.86 -25.42 16.70
C TYR A 126 5.30 -26.89 16.68
N HIS A 127 5.73 -27.40 15.52
CA HIS A 127 6.05 -28.84 15.36
C HIS A 127 7.36 -29.08 14.60
N GLY A 128 8.17 -28.05 14.37
CA GLY A 128 9.49 -28.18 13.73
C GLY A 128 9.45 -28.45 12.23
N TRP A 129 8.31 -28.23 11.55
CA TRP A 129 8.28 -28.19 10.09
C TRP A 129 9.14 -27.02 9.61
N SER A 130 10.05 -27.27 8.67
CA SER A 130 10.94 -26.25 8.17
C SER A 130 10.86 -26.10 6.66
N TYR A 131 10.90 -24.86 6.19
CA TYR A 131 10.80 -24.48 4.78
C TYR A 131 12.08 -23.77 4.35
N ASP A 132 12.52 -24.01 3.12
CA ASP A 132 13.62 -23.23 2.54
C ASP A 132 13.19 -21.78 2.25
N LEU A 133 14.12 -20.96 1.74
CA LEU A 133 13.82 -19.55 1.44
C LEU A 133 12.80 -19.40 0.29
N ASN A 134 12.61 -20.41 -0.55
CA ASN A 134 11.60 -20.45 -1.60
C ASN A 134 10.22 -20.89 -1.08
N GLY A 135 10.12 -21.13 0.23
CA GLY A 135 8.93 -21.63 0.92
C GLY A 135 8.67 -23.12 0.73
N LYS A 136 9.55 -23.89 0.08
CA LYS A 136 9.36 -25.34 -0.12
C LYS A 136 9.63 -26.08 1.19
N LEU A 137 8.82 -27.08 1.51
CA LEU A 137 9.02 -27.91 2.69
C LEU A 137 10.37 -28.65 2.58
N ALA A 138 11.28 -28.35 3.51
CA ALA A 138 12.59 -28.99 3.61
C ALA A 138 12.57 -30.17 4.59
N LYS A 139 11.78 -30.09 5.67
CA LYS A 139 11.68 -31.15 6.68
C LYS A 139 10.34 -31.12 7.39
N ALA A 140 9.72 -32.29 7.55
CA ALA A 140 8.60 -32.53 8.44
C ALA A 140 9.00 -33.64 9.43
N PRO A 141 9.28 -33.31 10.71
CA PRO A 141 9.70 -34.31 11.69
C PRO A 141 8.70 -35.47 11.80
N ARG A 142 9.21 -36.70 11.81
CA ARG A 142 8.45 -37.96 11.92
C ARG A 142 7.53 -38.30 10.73
N PHE A 143 7.57 -37.55 9.63
CA PHE A 143 6.94 -37.97 8.37
C PHE A 143 7.95 -38.77 7.55
N THR A 144 8.11 -40.05 7.88
CA THR A 144 9.02 -40.98 7.20
C THR A 144 8.24 -41.86 6.22
N PRO A 145 8.90 -42.49 5.22
CA PRO A 145 8.23 -43.45 4.33
C PRO A 145 7.49 -44.56 5.09
N ASP A 146 8.02 -45.03 6.23
CA ASP A 146 7.39 -46.09 7.03
C ASP A 146 6.16 -45.62 7.82
N SER A 147 6.17 -44.38 8.32
CA SER A 147 5.09 -43.85 9.16
C SER A 147 3.99 -43.18 8.34
N THR A 148 4.35 -42.58 7.20
CA THR A 148 3.47 -41.82 6.31
C THR A 148 3.81 -42.10 4.85
N PRO A 149 3.57 -43.31 4.31
CA PRO A 149 4.00 -43.72 2.96
C PRO A 149 3.37 -42.93 1.82
N LEU A 150 2.23 -42.28 2.06
CA LEU A 150 1.53 -41.45 1.06
C LEU A 150 1.88 -39.95 1.16
N PHE A 151 2.69 -39.55 2.15
CA PHE A 151 3.08 -38.16 2.32
C PHE A 151 4.21 -37.80 1.37
N ASP A 152 3.91 -36.96 0.39
CA ASP A 152 4.91 -36.38 -0.50
C ASP A 152 5.26 -34.94 -0.07
N PRO A 153 6.40 -34.72 0.63
CA PRO A 153 6.82 -33.38 1.04
C PRO A 153 7.14 -32.47 -0.16
N SER A 154 7.41 -33.03 -1.35
CA SER A 154 7.79 -32.24 -2.53
C SER A 154 6.63 -31.38 -3.05
N THR A 155 5.39 -31.79 -2.77
CA THR A 155 4.15 -31.07 -3.12
C THR A 155 3.82 -29.92 -2.16
N ILE A 156 4.54 -29.82 -1.03
CA ILE A 156 4.22 -28.86 0.02
C ILE A 156 5.15 -27.66 -0.06
N ARG A 157 4.54 -26.49 -0.20
CA ARG A 157 5.18 -25.18 -0.04
C ARG A 157 4.29 -24.23 0.74
N LEU A 158 4.86 -23.20 1.35
CA LEU A 158 4.11 -22.07 1.90
C LEU A 158 3.24 -21.44 0.80
N PHE A 159 2.10 -20.86 1.18
CA PHE A 159 1.16 -20.29 0.22
C PHE A 159 1.79 -19.04 -0.42
N PRO A 160 2.18 -19.09 -1.70
CA PRO A 160 2.89 -17.98 -2.34
C PRO A 160 1.96 -16.77 -2.48
N ILE A 161 2.56 -15.58 -2.52
CA ILE A 161 1.92 -14.34 -2.96
C ILE A 161 2.70 -13.79 -4.16
N HIS A 162 2.08 -12.89 -4.91
CA HIS A 162 2.76 -12.22 -6.01
C HIS A 162 3.59 -11.04 -5.49
N VAL A 163 4.79 -10.89 -6.04
CA VAL A 163 5.70 -9.79 -5.74
C VAL A 163 6.19 -9.19 -7.06
N HIS A 164 6.14 -7.86 -7.17
CA HIS A 164 6.68 -7.11 -8.30
C HIS A 164 7.72 -6.12 -7.77
N ILE A 165 8.84 -5.96 -8.49
CA ILE A 165 9.83 -4.93 -8.21
C ILE A 165 9.89 -4.04 -9.44
N ASP A 166 9.57 -2.75 -9.28
CA ASP A 166 9.62 -1.81 -10.40
C ASP A 166 11.06 -1.37 -10.72
N ARG A 167 11.23 -0.59 -11.79
CA ARG A 167 12.56 -0.12 -12.21
C ARG A 167 13.29 0.73 -11.18
N ASN A 168 12.55 1.40 -10.30
CA ASN A 168 13.09 2.26 -9.25
C ASN A 168 13.33 1.48 -7.95
N GLY A 169 13.11 0.16 -7.96
CA GLY A 169 13.35 -0.73 -6.83
C GLY A 169 12.22 -0.77 -5.80
N PHE A 170 11.07 -0.14 -6.06
CA PHE A 170 9.91 -0.30 -5.17
C PHE A 170 9.34 -1.71 -5.29
N VAL A 171 8.96 -2.27 -4.15
CA VAL A 171 8.44 -3.63 -4.01
C VAL A 171 6.95 -3.55 -3.75
N TYR A 172 6.17 -4.28 -4.54
CA TYR A 172 4.73 -4.37 -4.48
C TYR A 172 4.31 -5.81 -4.21
N ALA A 173 3.19 -5.99 -3.52
CA ALA A 173 2.60 -7.30 -3.25
C ALA A 173 1.17 -7.38 -3.80
N ASN A 174 0.76 -8.57 -4.22
CA ASN A 174 -0.63 -8.92 -4.50
C ASN A 174 -0.93 -10.30 -3.91
N LEU A 175 -2.02 -10.40 -3.16
CA LEU A 175 -2.37 -11.57 -2.36
C LEU A 175 -3.27 -12.56 -3.10
N ASP A 176 -3.64 -12.30 -4.36
CA ASP A 176 -4.41 -13.23 -5.17
C ASP A 176 -3.71 -14.60 -5.24
N SER A 177 -4.44 -15.65 -4.92
CA SER A 177 -3.92 -17.01 -4.86
C SER A 177 -3.88 -17.73 -6.20
N ASN A 178 -4.42 -17.10 -7.26
CA ASN A 178 -4.29 -17.60 -8.62
C ASN A 178 -2.80 -17.64 -9.06
N PRO A 179 -2.41 -18.57 -9.96
CA PRO A 179 -1.04 -18.63 -10.46
C PRO A 179 -0.55 -17.33 -11.13
N VAL A 180 -1.48 -16.55 -11.69
CA VAL A 180 -1.29 -15.20 -12.20
C VAL A 180 -2.37 -14.35 -11.54
N PRO A 181 -2.05 -13.15 -11.03
CA PRO A 181 -3.05 -12.31 -10.38
C PRO A 181 -4.09 -11.83 -11.39
N ASP A 182 -5.34 -11.71 -10.95
CA ASP A 182 -6.47 -11.25 -11.79
C ASP A 182 -6.27 -9.83 -12.36
N VAL A 183 -5.41 -9.03 -11.72
CA VAL A 183 -5.02 -7.68 -12.15
C VAL A 183 -3.50 -7.66 -12.24
N SER A 184 -2.94 -7.36 -13.42
CA SER A 184 -1.50 -7.20 -13.57
C SER A 184 -1.02 -5.89 -12.92
N TRP A 185 0.28 -5.80 -12.60
CA TRP A 185 0.84 -4.58 -12.02
C TRP A 185 0.74 -3.43 -13.05
N GLU A 186 0.96 -3.75 -14.33
CA GLU A 186 0.90 -2.82 -15.45
C GLU A 186 -0.52 -2.31 -15.71
N ASP A 187 -1.54 -3.17 -15.64
CA ASP A 187 -2.93 -2.72 -15.78
C ASP A 187 -3.32 -1.80 -14.61
N GLN A 188 -2.83 -2.10 -13.40
CA GLN A 188 -3.18 -1.32 -12.23
C GLN A 188 -2.44 0.02 -12.17
N TYR A 189 -1.16 0.08 -12.53
CA TYR A 189 -0.29 1.26 -12.30
C TYR A 189 0.33 1.87 -13.56
N GLY A 190 0.19 1.26 -14.73
CA GLY A 190 0.64 1.80 -16.02
C GLY A 190 2.11 2.20 -16.01
N HIS A 191 2.36 3.51 -16.05
CA HIS A 191 3.69 4.11 -16.09
C HIS A 191 4.12 4.78 -14.77
N LEU A 192 3.57 4.35 -13.64
CA LEU A 192 3.91 4.85 -12.30
C LEU A 192 5.44 4.94 -12.07
N ASP A 193 6.18 3.93 -12.51
CA ASP A 193 7.62 3.82 -12.35
C ASP A 193 8.42 4.65 -13.37
N GLN A 194 7.75 5.23 -14.39
CA GLN A 194 8.35 6.01 -15.48
C GLN A 194 8.01 7.50 -15.39
N GLN A 195 7.43 7.95 -14.27
CA GLN A 195 7.13 9.35 -14.05
C GLN A 195 8.37 10.22 -14.31
N ASN A 196 8.22 11.28 -15.11
CA ASN A 196 9.33 12.17 -15.46
C ASN A 196 10.00 12.75 -14.22
N VAL A 197 9.24 13.04 -13.15
CA VAL A 197 9.80 13.53 -11.89
C VAL A 197 10.72 12.52 -11.19
N LEU A 198 10.48 11.20 -11.34
CA LEU A 198 11.37 10.17 -10.81
C LEU A 198 12.62 10.03 -11.67
N LYS A 199 12.45 10.04 -13.00
CA LYS A 199 13.56 9.96 -13.97
C LYS A 199 14.55 11.12 -13.83
N HIS A 200 14.04 12.33 -13.58
CA HIS A 200 14.85 13.54 -13.43
C HIS A 200 15.04 13.94 -11.96
N SER A 201 14.83 13.03 -11.00
CA SER A 201 15.02 13.31 -9.56
C SER A 201 16.50 13.39 -9.15
N GLY A 202 17.41 12.86 -9.96
CA GLY A 202 18.82 12.71 -9.61
C GLY A 202 19.10 11.59 -8.60
N VAL A 203 18.12 10.73 -8.32
CA VAL A 203 18.29 9.57 -7.43
C VAL A 203 18.94 8.42 -8.17
N ASP A 204 20.01 7.88 -7.58
CA ASP A 204 20.50 6.54 -7.90
C ASP A 204 19.71 5.50 -7.11
N TRP A 205 18.73 4.89 -7.77
CA TRP A 205 17.81 3.91 -7.18
C TRP A 205 18.49 2.60 -6.76
N ASP A 206 19.66 2.29 -7.32
CA ASP A 206 20.45 1.11 -6.93
C ASP A 206 21.31 1.38 -5.68
N ALA A 207 21.57 2.65 -5.36
CA ALA A 207 22.38 3.07 -4.22
C ALA A 207 21.58 3.46 -2.97
N VAL A 208 20.25 3.29 -3.00
CA VAL A 208 19.36 3.55 -1.86
C VAL A 208 19.68 2.60 -0.70
N GLU A 209 19.71 3.13 0.51
CA GLU A 209 19.94 2.34 1.74
C GLU A 209 18.73 2.42 2.66
N TYR A 210 18.31 1.29 3.24
CA TYR A 210 17.29 1.27 4.29
C TYR A 210 17.88 1.80 5.60
N ASP A 211 17.14 2.67 6.30
CA ASP A 211 17.54 3.24 7.59
C ASP A 211 16.76 2.58 8.73
N PHE A 212 15.46 2.89 8.86
CA PHE A 212 14.60 2.31 9.89
C PHE A 212 13.14 2.36 9.48
N THR A 213 12.29 1.68 10.27
CA THR A 213 10.84 1.77 10.18
C THR A 213 10.31 2.39 11.47
N TRP A 214 9.37 3.31 11.38
CA TRP A 214 8.56 3.71 12.53
C TRP A 214 7.09 3.36 12.30
N THR A 215 6.36 3.12 13.38
CA THR A 215 4.95 2.70 13.33
C THR A 215 4.12 3.52 14.32
N LYS A 216 2.85 3.73 13.98
CA LYS A 216 1.89 4.43 14.84
C LYS A 216 0.49 3.89 14.59
N ASP A 217 -0.19 3.45 15.65
CA ASP A 217 -1.57 2.99 15.58
C ASP A 217 -2.52 4.19 15.72
N GLY A 218 -3.55 4.27 14.87
CA GLY A 218 -4.52 5.36 14.81
C GLY A 218 -5.96 4.86 14.89
N ASN A 219 -6.81 5.65 15.56
CA ASN A 219 -8.23 5.36 15.76
C ASN A 219 -9.09 5.96 14.64
N PHE A 220 -8.77 5.61 13.40
CA PHE A 220 -9.48 6.03 12.20
C PHE A 220 -9.44 4.96 11.10
N ASN A 221 -10.44 5.00 10.21
CA ASN A 221 -10.51 4.20 8.99
C ASN A 221 -9.36 4.55 8.05
N TRP A 222 -8.80 3.55 7.37
CA TRP A 222 -7.63 3.72 6.50
C TRP A 222 -7.83 4.77 5.41
N LYS A 223 -9.06 4.94 4.91
CA LYS A 223 -9.38 5.94 3.88
C LYS A 223 -9.25 7.37 4.37
N LEU A 224 -9.45 7.64 5.66
CA LEU A 224 -9.33 9.00 6.20
C LEU A 224 -7.91 9.55 6.08
N MET A 225 -6.90 8.70 6.26
CA MET A 225 -5.53 9.12 5.99
C MET A 225 -5.32 9.42 4.51
N GLN A 226 -5.95 8.66 3.61
CA GLN A 226 -5.73 8.85 2.18
C GLN A 226 -6.47 10.08 1.68
N ASP A 227 -7.66 10.34 2.22
CA ASP A 227 -8.36 11.60 2.04
C ASP A 227 -7.45 12.76 2.52
N ASN A 228 -6.91 12.69 3.74
CA ASN A 228 -6.00 13.71 4.29
C ASN A 228 -4.72 13.89 3.47
N TYR A 229 -4.11 12.83 2.95
CA TYR A 229 -2.87 12.92 2.19
C TYR A 229 -3.09 13.52 0.79
N ASN A 230 -4.20 13.18 0.14
CA ASN A 230 -4.48 13.53 -1.26
C ASN A 230 -4.94 14.98 -1.48
N GLU A 231 -4.78 15.84 -0.49
CA GLU A 231 -4.99 17.28 -0.55
C GLU A 231 -3.97 18.04 0.31
N CYS A 232 -3.93 19.36 0.16
CA CYS A 232 -3.16 20.23 1.04
C CYS A 232 -3.96 21.50 1.37
N TYR A 233 -5.28 21.35 1.37
CA TYR A 233 -6.24 22.38 1.77
C TYR A 233 -6.16 22.63 3.28
N HIS A 234 -5.99 21.57 4.08
CA HIS A 234 -5.79 21.71 5.52
C HIS A 234 -4.39 22.27 5.88
N CYS A 235 -3.40 22.17 4.99
CA CYS A 235 -1.99 22.47 5.29
C CYS A 235 -1.77 23.88 5.85
N LEU A 236 -2.50 24.88 5.33
CA LEU A 236 -2.37 26.27 5.81
C LEU A 236 -2.80 26.40 7.28
N THR A 237 -3.80 25.61 7.68
CA THR A 237 -4.45 25.68 9.00
C THR A 237 -3.76 24.76 10.00
N ALA A 238 -3.44 23.52 9.60
CA ALA A 238 -3.01 22.46 10.50
C ALA A 238 -1.48 22.25 10.54
N HIS A 239 -0.74 22.70 9.53
CA HIS A 239 0.72 22.48 9.45
C HIS A 239 1.51 23.79 9.38
N PRO A 240 1.75 24.48 10.52
CA PRO A 240 2.50 25.73 10.55
C PRO A 240 3.88 25.65 9.89
N ASP A 241 4.56 24.50 9.98
CA ASP A 241 5.89 24.33 9.39
C ASP A 241 5.86 24.04 7.89
N VAL A 242 4.79 23.41 7.37
CA VAL A 242 4.56 23.25 5.92
C VAL A 242 4.22 24.63 5.32
N ALA A 243 3.28 25.35 5.94
CA ALA A 243 2.84 26.67 5.50
C ALA A 243 3.98 27.70 5.47
N LYS A 244 5.01 27.55 6.30
CA LYS A 244 6.23 28.39 6.26
C LYS A 244 7.14 28.07 5.08
N SER A 245 7.15 26.83 4.57
CA SER A 245 8.12 26.37 3.58
C SER A 245 7.59 26.23 2.16
N THR A 246 6.28 26.07 1.97
CA THR A 246 5.67 25.69 0.68
C THR A 246 4.75 26.78 0.15
N VAL A 247 4.82 27.10 -1.16
CA VAL A 247 3.83 27.95 -1.84
C VAL A 247 2.59 27.11 -2.06
N LEU A 248 1.67 27.12 -1.09
CA LEU A 248 0.47 26.29 -1.15
C LEU A 248 -0.43 26.64 -2.35
N ASP A 249 -0.36 27.87 -2.86
CA ASP A 249 -1.10 28.30 -4.06
C ASP A 249 -0.64 27.58 -5.35
N THR A 250 0.58 27.03 -5.38
CA THR A 250 1.07 26.21 -6.50
C THR A 250 0.90 24.72 -6.25
N TYR A 251 0.41 24.31 -5.07
CA TYR A 251 0.16 22.90 -4.80
C TYR A 251 -0.94 22.37 -5.71
N TYR A 252 -0.67 21.25 -6.37
CA TYR A 252 -1.69 20.51 -7.10
C TYR A 252 -1.37 19.02 -7.14
N VAL A 253 -2.39 18.23 -7.45
CA VAL A 253 -2.23 16.80 -7.70
C VAL A 253 -2.58 16.46 -9.15
N ASN A 254 -2.05 15.34 -9.64
CA ASN A 254 -2.37 14.82 -10.97
C ASN A 254 -2.81 13.35 -10.83
N PRO A 255 -4.12 13.09 -10.70
CA PRO A 255 -4.64 11.73 -10.55
C PRO A 255 -4.60 10.95 -11.87
N ALA A 256 -3.86 9.83 -11.90
CA ALA A 256 -3.91 8.85 -12.98
C ALA A 256 -5.03 7.84 -12.70
N THR A 257 -6.29 8.26 -12.76
CA THR A 257 -7.45 7.45 -12.30
C THR A 257 -7.61 6.10 -13.00
N THR A 258 -7.18 5.99 -14.26
CA THR A 258 -7.17 4.70 -14.98
C THR A 258 -6.15 3.73 -14.41
N HIS A 259 -5.06 4.24 -13.83
CA HIS A 259 -3.92 3.50 -13.29
C HIS A 259 -3.71 3.71 -11.78
N THR A 260 -4.74 4.12 -11.04
CA THR A 260 -4.79 4.12 -9.57
C THR A 260 -3.58 4.70 -8.81
N TYR A 261 -3.01 5.83 -9.27
CA TYR A 261 -2.04 6.60 -8.48
C TYR A 261 -2.30 8.11 -8.61
N ILE A 262 -1.77 8.90 -7.67
CA ILE A 262 -1.92 10.35 -7.64
C ILE A 262 -0.55 10.98 -7.40
N SER A 263 -0.07 11.78 -8.35
CA SER A 263 1.20 12.49 -8.22
C SER A 263 0.97 13.86 -7.58
N HIS A 264 1.86 14.28 -6.68
CA HIS A 264 1.74 15.54 -5.95
C HIS A 264 2.88 16.46 -6.33
N PHE A 265 2.56 17.74 -6.47
CA PHE A 265 3.54 18.75 -6.84
C PHE A 265 3.36 20.02 -6.01
N SER A 266 4.46 20.65 -5.65
CA SER A 266 4.49 21.84 -4.79
C SER A 266 5.80 22.60 -4.96
N GLU A 267 5.75 23.93 -4.89
CA GLU A 267 6.97 24.76 -4.91
C GLU A 267 7.40 25.21 -3.50
N PRO A 268 8.71 25.37 -3.25
CA PRO A 268 9.19 26.10 -2.09
C PRO A 268 8.79 27.58 -2.15
N LYS A 269 8.51 28.20 -1.00
CA LYS A 269 8.38 29.67 -0.94
C LYS A 269 9.70 30.33 -1.31
N ALA A 270 9.64 31.39 -2.13
CA ALA A 270 10.81 32.23 -2.41
C ALA A 270 11.43 32.83 -1.13
N SER A 271 10.64 33.00 -0.07
CA SER A 271 11.08 33.43 1.27
C SER A 271 11.81 32.35 2.07
N VAL A 272 11.86 31.11 1.59
CA VAL A 272 12.94 30.16 1.93
C VAL A 272 14.21 30.70 1.24
N LEU A 273 14.61 31.92 1.63
CA LEU A 273 15.92 32.44 1.36
C LEU A 273 16.88 31.40 1.92
N ALA A 274 17.86 30.98 1.12
CA ALA A 274 18.85 29.98 1.48
C ALA A 274 19.72 30.49 2.64
N ASN A 275 19.16 30.50 3.84
CA ASN A 275 19.82 30.88 5.08
C ASN A 275 20.66 29.71 5.60
N SER A 276 20.45 28.50 5.07
CA SER A 276 21.25 27.31 5.33
C SER A 276 21.33 26.39 4.11
N PRO A 277 22.36 25.53 4.01
CA PRO A 277 22.45 24.49 2.97
C PRO A 277 21.27 23.52 2.96
N PHE A 278 20.61 23.31 4.11
CA PHE A 278 19.40 22.49 4.20
C PHE A 278 18.21 23.14 3.48
N ASP A 279 18.04 24.45 3.64
CA ASP A 279 16.92 25.19 3.06
C ASP A 279 17.02 25.24 1.52
N SER A 280 18.25 25.29 0.99
CA SER A 280 18.49 25.29 -0.46
C SER A 280 18.23 23.93 -1.14
N THR A 281 18.21 22.84 -0.39
CA THR A 281 18.10 21.49 -0.96
C THR A 281 16.84 20.74 -0.52
N ARG A 282 16.04 21.29 0.40
CA ARG A 282 14.84 20.65 0.94
C ARG A 282 13.77 20.29 -0.11
N PHE A 283 13.70 20.99 -1.24
CA PHE A 283 12.71 20.77 -2.29
C PHE A 283 13.31 20.28 -3.62
N ALA A 284 14.64 20.16 -3.65
CA ALA A 284 15.42 19.71 -4.78
C ALA A 284 14.99 18.32 -5.28
N GLY A 285 14.34 18.27 -6.44
CA GLY A 285 13.89 17.02 -7.05
C GLY A 285 12.87 16.26 -6.20
N ARG A 286 12.22 16.93 -5.23
CA ARG A 286 11.20 16.29 -4.39
C ARG A 286 10.04 15.85 -5.27
N SER A 287 9.63 14.61 -5.10
CA SER A 287 8.36 14.12 -5.63
C SER A 287 7.61 13.40 -4.52
N ALA A 288 6.30 13.37 -4.64
CA ALA A 288 5.42 12.61 -3.77
C ALA A 288 4.35 11.95 -4.63
N THR A 289 4.05 10.70 -4.33
CA THR A 289 3.04 9.95 -5.08
C THR A 289 2.28 9.05 -4.13
N HIS A 290 0.96 9.21 -4.11
CA HIS A 290 0.05 8.21 -3.59
C HIS A 290 -0.09 7.05 -4.57
N VAL A 291 0.04 5.85 -4.04
CA VAL A 291 -0.07 4.57 -4.72
C VAL A 291 -1.22 3.82 -4.09
N PHE A 292 -2.35 3.75 -4.80
CA PHE A 292 -3.53 3.03 -4.32
C PHE A 292 -3.16 1.57 -3.99
N PRO A 293 -3.73 0.97 -2.94
CA PRO A 293 -4.76 1.52 -2.06
C PRO A 293 -4.21 2.38 -0.91
N THR A 294 -3.04 2.04 -0.37
CA THR A 294 -2.63 2.56 0.95
C THR A 294 -1.22 3.10 1.03
N GLY A 295 -0.49 3.07 -0.09
CA GLY A 295 0.93 3.36 -0.14
C GLY A 295 1.20 4.80 -0.57
N HIS A 296 2.31 5.35 -0.09
CA HIS A 296 2.88 6.57 -0.64
C HIS A 296 4.39 6.47 -0.63
N PHE A 297 5.05 7.10 -1.59
CA PHE A 297 6.48 7.37 -1.50
C PHE A 297 6.75 8.86 -1.68
N SER A 298 7.73 9.39 -0.95
CA SER A 298 8.21 10.75 -1.14
C SER A 298 9.74 10.80 -1.10
N PRO A 299 10.42 10.61 -2.24
CA PRO A 299 11.84 10.90 -2.34
C PRO A 299 12.07 12.41 -2.22
N ASN A 300 13.05 12.76 -1.41
CA ASN A 300 13.58 14.09 -1.22
C ASN A 300 15.10 14.06 -1.45
N PRO A 301 15.52 14.06 -2.74
CA PRO A 301 16.91 13.88 -3.15
C PRO A 301 17.84 14.89 -2.49
N GLY A 302 17.47 16.17 -2.41
CA GLY A 302 18.37 17.17 -1.85
C GLY A 302 18.63 17.07 -0.35
N THR A 303 17.85 16.29 0.40
CA THR A 303 18.13 16.00 1.82
C THR A 303 18.60 14.57 2.06
N GLY A 304 18.81 13.79 0.99
CA GLY A 304 19.21 12.40 1.11
C GLY A 304 18.17 11.52 1.81
N PHE A 305 16.89 11.89 1.72
CA PHE A 305 15.81 11.28 2.47
C PHE A 305 14.74 10.76 1.52
N MET A 306 14.23 9.56 1.80
CA MET A 306 12.97 9.08 1.23
C MET A 306 12.19 8.40 2.34
N HIS A 307 10.87 8.60 2.38
CA HIS A 307 10.01 7.72 3.15
C HIS A 307 9.00 7.01 2.24
N LEU A 308 8.54 5.86 2.71
CA LEU A 308 7.36 5.16 2.19
C LEU A 308 6.35 5.05 3.33
N MET A 309 5.14 5.55 3.14
CA MET A 309 4.03 5.41 4.09
C MET A 309 3.13 4.25 3.65
N ARG A 310 2.64 3.45 4.60
CA ARG A 310 1.60 2.44 4.39
C ARG A 310 0.53 2.51 5.48
N SER A 311 -0.73 2.64 5.07
CA SER A 311 -1.89 2.57 5.95
C SER A 311 -2.45 1.16 5.99
N ASN A 312 -2.13 0.41 7.04
CA ASN A 312 -2.55 -0.98 7.22
C ASN A 312 -3.85 -1.00 8.04
N PRO A 313 -5.03 -1.18 7.43
CA PRO A 313 -6.27 -1.26 8.21
C PRO A 313 -6.24 -2.46 9.15
N THR A 314 -6.64 -2.23 10.39
CA THR A 314 -6.78 -3.29 11.41
C THR A 314 -8.26 -3.54 11.76
N SER A 315 -9.15 -2.59 11.46
CA SER A 315 -10.60 -2.75 11.50
C SER A 315 -11.29 -1.73 10.59
N ALA A 316 -12.63 -1.64 10.66
CA ALA A 316 -13.40 -0.59 9.99
C ALA A 316 -13.09 0.83 10.51
N THR A 317 -12.50 0.97 11.70
CA THR A 317 -12.26 2.28 12.34
C THR A 317 -10.86 2.41 12.95
N THR A 318 -9.93 1.50 12.64
CA THR A 318 -8.56 1.54 13.16
C THR A 318 -7.56 1.17 12.07
N THR A 319 -6.42 1.85 12.10
CA THR A 319 -5.36 1.73 11.09
C THR A 319 -3.99 1.77 11.76
N ARG A 320 -3.10 0.87 11.38
CA ARG A 320 -1.68 0.99 11.70
C ARG A 320 -0.98 1.69 10.57
N GLN A 321 -0.32 2.81 10.86
CA GLN A 321 0.55 3.48 9.91
C GLN A 321 1.99 2.99 10.07
N GLU A 322 2.62 2.65 8.97
CA GLU A 322 4.02 2.25 8.91
C GLU A 322 4.80 3.16 7.96
N TYR A 323 6.00 3.53 8.36
CA TYR A 323 6.84 4.43 7.61
C TYR A 323 8.24 3.86 7.50
N ASP A 324 8.62 3.44 6.30
CA ASP A 324 9.99 3.02 6.02
C ASP A 324 10.80 4.22 5.58
N VAL A 325 11.95 4.43 6.21
CA VAL A 325 12.88 5.50 5.89
C VAL A 325 14.09 4.96 5.18
N TYR A 326 14.49 5.65 4.12
CA TYR A 326 15.64 5.31 3.32
C TYR A 326 16.56 6.52 3.15
N ARG A 327 17.85 6.24 3.02
CA ARG A 327 18.90 7.20 2.69
C ARG A 327 19.11 7.19 1.18
N LEU A 328 19.05 8.37 0.58
CA LEU A 328 19.37 8.58 -0.83
C LEU A 328 20.81 9.10 -0.91
N LYS A 329 21.65 8.46 -1.73
CA LYS A 329 23.03 8.90 -1.96
C LYS A 329 23.07 9.97 -3.03
N THR A 330 22.87 11.22 -2.64
CA THR A 330 22.92 12.39 -3.51
C THR A 330 24.03 13.35 -3.06
N PRO A 331 24.53 14.24 -3.93
CA PRO A 331 25.63 15.15 -3.57
C PRO A 331 25.38 16.03 -2.33
N ASN A 332 24.12 16.34 -2.04
CA ASN A 332 23.71 17.22 -0.95
C ASN A 332 23.21 16.46 0.29
N ALA A 333 23.19 15.13 0.26
CA ALA A 333 22.76 14.31 1.38
C ALA A 333 23.74 14.45 2.55
N THR A 334 23.25 14.93 3.70
CA THR A 334 24.01 14.94 4.96
C THR A 334 23.24 14.23 6.06
N PRO A 335 23.92 13.62 7.05
CA PRO A 335 23.26 13.03 8.22
C PRO A 335 22.36 14.02 8.95
N GLU A 336 22.76 15.28 9.05
CA GLU A 336 22.01 16.34 9.70
C GLU A 336 20.74 16.71 8.93
N ALA A 337 20.82 16.82 7.60
CA ALA A 337 19.66 17.11 6.75
C ALA A 337 18.65 15.97 6.81
N HIS A 338 19.13 14.72 6.73
CA HIS A 338 18.31 13.53 6.86
C HIS A 338 17.59 13.49 8.23
N ALA A 339 18.31 13.71 9.33
CA ALA A 339 17.73 13.71 10.67
C ALA A 339 16.69 14.85 10.87
N ARG A 340 16.93 16.02 10.30
CA ARG A 340 15.96 17.13 10.29
C ARG A 340 14.70 16.75 9.52
N MET A 341 14.84 16.11 8.37
CA MET A 341 13.70 15.68 7.55
C MET A 341 12.86 14.61 8.24
N THR A 342 13.51 13.64 8.89
CA THR A 342 12.85 12.66 9.74
C THR A 342 11.97 13.31 10.81
N LYS A 343 12.54 14.26 11.59
CA LYS A 343 11.78 14.97 12.64
C LYS A 343 10.63 15.80 12.08
N PHE A 344 10.84 16.44 10.93
CA PHE A 344 9.81 17.23 10.26
C PHE A 344 8.62 16.33 9.88
N TYR A 345 8.86 15.20 9.21
CA TYR A 345 7.77 14.29 8.83
C TYR A 345 7.09 13.63 10.02
N GLN A 346 7.83 13.25 11.07
CA GLN A 346 7.22 12.72 12.29
C GLN A 346 6.25 13.71 12.93
N LYS A 347 6.61 15.01 12.96
CA LYS A 347 5.73 16.06 13.46
C LYS A 347 4.47 16.23 12.61
N VAL A 348 4.61 16.27 11.28
CA VAL A 348 3.46 16.38 10.36
C VAL A 348 2.52 15.18 10.54
N VAL A 349 3.07 13.97 10.66
CA VAL A 349 2.29 12.75 10.95
C VAL A 349 1.54 12.86 12.28
N ASP A 350 2.12 13.47 13.31
CA ASP A 350 1.42 13.68 14.58
C ASP A 350 0.22 14.64 14.44
N GLU A 351 0.39 15.70 13.66
CA GLU A 351 -0.67 16.67 13.33
C GLU A 351 -1.80 15.99 12.53
N ASP A 352 -1.48 15.22 11.49
CA ASP A 352 -2.44 14.49 10.64
C ASP A 352 -3.25 13.44 11.41
N PHE A 353 -2.60 12.72 12.32
CA PHE A 353 -3.27 11.74 13.18
C PHE A 353 -4.35 12.41 14.02
N ALA A 354 -4.05 13.57 14.60
CA ALA A 354 -5.03 14.29 15.40
C ALA A 354 -6.24 14.69 14.55
N LEU A 355 -6.03 15.14 13.30
CA LEU A 355 -7.13 15.44 12.38
C LEU A 355 -7.99 14.20 12.10
N CYS A 356 -7.37 13.10 11.65
CA CYS A 356 -8.07 11.87 11.29
C CYS A 356 -8.87 11.28 12.45
N GLU A 357 -8.32 11.25 13.67
CA GLU A 357 -9.03 10.75 14.86
C GLU A 357 -10.21 11.64 15.29
N ASN A 358 -10.10 12.96 15.12
CA ASN A 358 -11.22 13.87 15.37
C ASN A 358 -12.33 13.68 14.32
N VAL A 359 -11.96 13.53 13.04
CA VAL A 359 -12.91 13.25 11.95
C VAL A 359 -13.64 11.92 12.20
N GLN A 360 -12.91 10.84 12.46
CA GLN A 360 -13.50 9.53 12.74
C GLN A 360 -14.50 9.59 13.91
N ARG A 361 -14.15 10.30 14.99
CA ARG A 361 -15.03 10.44 16.16
C ARG A 361 -16.34 11.14 15.86
N ASN A 362 -16.36 12.07 14.90
CA ASN A 362 -17.58 12.79 14.50
C ASN A 362 -18.39 12.00 13.47
N VAL A 363 -17.72 11.37 12.50
CA VAL A 363 -18.35 10.46 11.53
C VAL A 363 -19.11 9.35 12.27
N ALA A 364 -18.52 8.76 13.30
CA ALA A 364 -19.16 7.71 14.11
C ALA A 364 -20.36 8.19 14.96
N ARG A 365 -20.76 9.46 14.94
CA ARG A 365 -21.92 9.97 15.70
C ARG A 365 -23.25 9.79 14.96
N GLY A 366 -23.24 9.43 13.68
CA GLY A 366 -24.45 9.28 12.87
C GLY A 366 -25.20 10.59 12.60
N ILE A 367 -24.48 11.72 12.58
CA ILE A 367 -25.02 13.05 12.24
C ILE A 367 -24.50 13.52 10.87
N PHE A 368 -23.22 13.29 10.59
CA PHE A 368 -22.61 13.65 9.33
C PHE A 368 -22.90 12.54 8.31
N GLU A 369 -23.48 12.87 7.16
CA GLU A 369 -23.74 11.91 6.09
C GLU A 369 -22.67 12.00 4.98
N SER A 370 -22.41 13.21 4.48
CA SER A 370 -21.35 13.50 3.49
C SER A 370 -21.08 15.02 3.48
N GLY A 371 -19.97 15.43 2.87
CA GLY A 371 -19.57 16.84 2.77
C GLY A 371 -19.17 17.24 1.34
N PRO A 372 -19.34 18.51 0.95
CA PRO A 372 -18.84 19.00 -0.33
C PRO A 372 -17.30 19.04 -0.35
N LEU A 373 -16.71 18.59 -1.44
CA LEU A 373 -15.28 18.66 -1.73
C LEU A 373 -15.00 19.81 -2.69
N HIS A 374 -13.97 20.60 -2.38
CA HIS A 374 -13.50 21.67 -3.24
C HIS A 374 -12.91 21.09 -4.53
N PRO A 375 -13.41 21.46 -5.72
CA PRO A 375 -13.10 20.78 -6.97
C PRO A 375 -11.64 20.88 -7.42
N PHE A 376 -10.90 21.90 -6.96
CA PHE A 376 -9.45 22.03 -7.17
C PHE A 376 -8.60 21.49 -6.01
N HIS A 377 -8.79 22.02 -4.79
CA HIS A 377 -7.95 21.69 -3.64
C HIS A 377 -8.12 20.26 -3.13
N GLU A 378 -9.27 19.63 -3.37
CA GLU A 378 -9.60 18.28 -2.90
C GLU A 378 -9.87 17.31 -4.08
N GLU A 379 -9.39 17.64 -5.28
CA GLU A 379 -9.56 16.78 -6.46
C GLU A 379 -8.91 15.39 -6.27
N GLY A 380 -7.81 15.32 -5.49
CA GLY A 380 -7.12 14.07 -5.19
C GLY A 380 -7.95 13.17 -4.28
N VAL A 381 -8.62 13.78 -3.29
CA VAL A 381 -9.59 13.11 -2.41
C VAL A 381 -10.69 12.48 -3.27
N PHE A 382 -11.29 13.28 -4.15
CA PHE A 382 -12.34 12.80 -5.04
C PHE A 382 -11.86 11.69 -5.99
N ALA A 383 -10.67 11.83 -6.56
CA ALA A 383 -10.08 10.83 -7.44
C ALA A 383 -9.82 9.50 -6.70
N PHE A 384 -9.27 9.56 -5.49
CA PHE A 384 -9.05 8.39 -4.63
C PHE A 384 -10.38 7.69 -4.30
N GLN A 385 -11.38 8.44 -3.86
CA GLN A 385 -12.70 7.90 -3.53
C GLN A 385 -13.38 7.25 -4.74
N LYS A 386 -13.21 7.81 -5.94
CA LYS A 386 -13.64 7.17 -7.20
C LYS A 386 -12.91 5.85 -7.48
N MET A 387 -11.61 5.75 -7.19
CA MET A 387 -10.87 4.49 -7.34
C MET A 387 -11.45 3.41 -6.42
N VAL A 388 -11.72 3.76 -5.16
CA VAL A 388 -12.38 2.87 -4.18
C VAL A 388 -13.73 2.40 -4.72
N LEU A 389 -14.63 3.34 -5.05
CA LEU A 389 -15.99 3.01 -5.50
C LEU A 389 -15.99 2.13 -6.76
N ARG A 390 -15.13 2.41 -7.74
CA ARG A 390 -15.00 1.59 -8.95
C ARG A 390 -14.65 0.15 -8.61
N ILE A 391 -13.62 -0.07 -7.79
CA ILE A 391 -13.17 -1.42 -7.43
C ILE A 391 -14.23 -2.17 -6.63
N LEU A 392 -14.89 -1.49 -5.68
CA LEU A 392 -15.95 -2.11 -4.89
C LEU A 392 -17.15 -2.49 -5.75
N ARG A 393 -17.59 -1.60 -6.65
CA ARG A 393 -18.70 -1.87 -7.59
C ARG A 393 -18.39 -3.06 -8.50
N ASP A 394 -17.20 -3.06 -9.11
CA ASP A 394 -16.76 -4.15 -9.98
C ASP A 394 -16.69 -5.49 -9.22
N HIS A 395 -16.26 -5.46 -7.96
CA HIS A 395 -16.19 -6.67 -7.14
C HIS A 395 -17.57 -7.20 -6.75
N VAL A 396 -18.49 -6.32 -6.33
CA VAL A 396 -19.88 -6.71 -6.00
C VAL A 396 -20.54 -7.38 -7.20
N GLN A 397 -20.41 -6.81 -8.40
CA GLN A 397 -20.94 -7.42 -9.63
C GLN A 397 -20.35 -8.81 -9.90
N ARG A 398 -19.07 -9.03 -9.58
CA ARG A 398 -18.43 -10.36 -9.69
C ARG A 398 -19.00 -11.33 -8.67
N GLU A 399 -19.16 -10.92 -7.41
CA GLU A 399 -19.74 -11.76 -6.35
C GLU A 399 -21.21 -12.12 -6.67
N GLU A 400 -22.00 -11.17 -7.18
CA GLU A 400 -23.37 -11.43 -7.64
C GLU A 400 -23.42 -12.44 -8.79
N LYS A 401 -22.54 -12.29 -9.78
CA LYS A 401 -22.43 -13.24 -10.90
C LYS A 401 -21.97 -14.62 -10.45
N ALA A 402 -21.11 -14.70 -9.43
CA ALA A 402 -20.63 -15.95 -8.84
C ALA A 402 -21.64 -16.58 -7.87
N GLY A 403 -22.65 -15.83 -7.41
CA GLY A 403 -23.64 -16.27 -6.44
C GLY A 403 -23.11 -16.33 -4.99
N GLY A 404 -22.02 -15.63 -4.67
CA GLY A 404 -21.41 -15.64 -3.35
C GLY A 404 -20.10 -14.87 -3.25
N GLU A 405 -19.56 -14.78 -2.03
CA GLU A 405 -18.32 -14.05 -1.77
C GLU A 405 -17.11 -14.65 -2.49
N ILE A 406 -16.24 -13.79 -3.04
CA ILE A 406 -15.00 -14.19 -3.70
C ILE A 406 -13.82 -13.93 -2.77
N GLN A 407 -13.16 -15.00 -2.34
CA GLN A 407 -11.99 -14.95 -1.46
C GLN A 407 -10.70 -15.15 -2.26
N ALA A 408 -10.23 -14.11 -2.95
CA ALA A 408 -9.12 -14.25 -3.92
C ALA A 408 -7.80 -14.72 -3.29
N ALA A 409 -7.50 -14.27 -2.06
CA ALA A 409 -6.32 -14.73 -1.32
C ALA A 409 -6.41 -16.15 -0.75
N ARG A 410 -7.55 -16.84 -0.91
CA ARG A 410 -7.71 -18.23 -0.50
C ARG A 410 -7.41 -19.13 -1.70
N PRO A 411 -6.34 -19.95 -1.65
CA PRO A 411 -6.08 -20.93 -2.70
C PRO A 411 -7.31 -21.80 -2.94
N ALA A 412 -7.61 -22.05 -4.22
CA ALA A 412 -8.62 -23.03 -4.59
C ALA A 412 -8.39 -24.31 -3.78
N ALA A 413 -9.47 -24.92 -3.28
CA ALA A 413 -9.37 -26.14 -2.50
C ALA A 413 -8.74 -27.23 -3.38
N GLY A 414 -7.42 -27.37 -3.27
CA GLY A 414 -6.68 -28.42 -3.94
C GLY A 414 -7.11 -29.73 -3.33
N LEU A 415 -8.10 -30.38 -3.94
CA LEU A 415 -8.39 -31.81 -3.78
C LEU A 415 -7.13 -32.67 -4.03
N GLU A 416 -6.09 -32.10 -4.63
CA GLU A 416 -4.79 -32.75 -4.86
C GLU A 416 -3.74 -32.51 -3.75
N SER A 417 -3.96 -31.58 -2.80
CA SER A 417 -2.97 -31.25 -1.77
C SER A 417 -3.14 -32.04 -0.46
N MET A 418 -4.15 -32.89 -0.36
CA MET A 418 -4.15 -33.93 0.67
C MET A 418 -3.35 -35.11 0.15
N GLY A 419 -2.10 -35.24 0.59
CA GLY A 419 -1.31 -36.48 0.54
C GLY A 419 -1.93 -37.65 1.32
N ALA A 420 -3.25 -37.62 1.51
CA ALA A 420 -4.10 -38.69 1.98
C ALA A 420 -5.24 -38.81 0.97
N ARG A 421 -5.16 -39.79 0.06
CA ARG A 421 -6.34 -40.23 -0.69
C ARG A 421 -7.41 -40.58 0.34
N ARG A 422 -8.57 -39.91 0.29
CA ARG A 422 -9.73 -40.29 1.10
C ARG A 422 -10.03 -41.77 0.81
N ALA A 423 -9.94 -42.62 1.83
CA ALA A 423 -10.55 -43.94 1.78
C ALA A 423 -12.06 -43.74 1.65
N GLY A 424 -12.65 -44.32 0.60
CA GLY A 424 -14.06 -44.17 0.29
C GLY A 424 -14.95 -44.70 1.42
N MET A 425 -15.97 -43.92 1.78
CA MET A 425 -17.17 -44.42 2.45
C MET A 425 -18.37 -44.23 1.53
N PRO A 426 -19.34 -45.17 1.52
CA PRO A 426 -20.45 -45.15 0.59
C PRO A 426 -21.47 -44.06 0.93
N GLY A 427 -22.08 -43.50 -0.11
CA GLY A 427 -22.93 -42.34 -0.04
C GLY A 427 -24.30 -42.58 0.61
N GLU A 428 -24.79 -41.52 1.25
CA GLU A 428 -26.21 -41.36 1.57
C GLU A 428 -26.73 -40.10 0.86
N GLY A 429 -27.93 -40.24 0.27
CA GLY A 429 -28.52 -39.31 -0.67
C GLY A 429 -28.86 -37.95 -0.06
N ALA A 430 -28.49 -36.88 -0.77
CA ALA A 430 -28.88 -35.53 -0.45
C ALA A 430 -30.28 -35.23 -1.02
N SER A 431 -31.25 -35.03 -0.13
CA SER A 431 -32.53 -34.41 -0.46
C SER A 431 -32.31 -32.93 -0.78
N GLN A 432 -32.62 -32.52 -2.01
CA GLN A 432 -32.63 -31.12 -2.43
C GLN A 432 -33.83 -30.39 -1.79
N GLN A 433 -33.54 -29.48 -0.86
CA GLN A 433 -34.47 -28.43 -0.47
C GLN A 433 -33.90 -27.11 -1.00
N ALA A 434 -34.54 -26.58 -2.05
CA ALA A 434 -34.17 -25.32 -2.67
C ALA A 434 -34.46 -24.16 -1.70
N SER A 435 -33.44 -23.69 -0.99
CA SER A 435 -33.52 -22.41 -0.28
C SER A 435 -33.34 -21.28 -1.29
N ARG A 436 -34.34 -20.39 -1.36
CA ARG A 436 -34.32 -19.14 -2.12
C ARG A 436 -33.01 -18.39 -1.82
N ALA A 437 -32.13 -18.25 -2.82
CA ALA A 437 -30.90 -17.49 -2.70
C ALA A 437 -31.25 -16.02 -2.40
N LYS A 438 -30.93 -15.55 -1.20
CA LYS A 438 -31.00 -14.12 -0.85
C LYS A 438 -29.85 -13.40 -1.55
N SER A 439 -30.09 -12.18 -1.99
CA SER A 439 -29.03 -11.36 -2.60
C SER A 439 -27.94 -11.02 -1.58
N LEU A 440 -26.69 -10.85 -2.03
CA LEU A 440 -25.57 -10.53 -1.14
C LEU A 440 -25.82 -9.24 -0.32
N CYS A 441 -26.55 -8.27 -0.91
CA CYS A 441 -27.03 -7.06 -0.25
C CYS A 441 -27.92 -7.36 0.97
N GLU A 442 -28.87 -8.30 0.85
CA GLU A 442 -29.74 -8.73 1.97
C GLU A 442 -28.97 -9.51 3.05
N VAL A 443 -27.86 -10.18 2.69
CA VAL A 443 -27.04 -10.98 3.61
C VAL A 443 -26.03 -10.11 4.37
N MET A 444 -25.44 -9.11 3.71
CA MET A 444 -24.38 -8.29 4.31
C MET A 444 -24.88 -7.05 5.06
N LEU A 445 -25.97 -6.43 4.60
CA LEU A 445 -26.37 -5.10 5.08
C LEU A 445 -27.69 -5.10 5.86
N GLY A 446 -28.39 -6.24 5.97
CA GLY A 446 -29.67 -6.31 6.70
C GLY A 446 -30.69 -5.27 6.23
N CYS A 447 -30.64 -4.87 4.95
CA CYS A 447 -31.32 -3.67 4.47
C CYS A 447 -32.84 -3.74 4.65
N ASP A 448 -33.34 -2.96 5.60
CA ASP A 448 -34.62 -2.29 5.40
C ASP A 448 -34.44 -1.30 4.24
N LYS A 449 -35.13 -1.55 3.13
CA LYS A 449 -35.02 -0.76 1.89
C LYS A 449 -35.48 0.70 2.09
N THR A 450 -35.98 1.07 3.26
CA THR A 450 -36.35 2.44 3.60
C THR A 450 -35.16 3.36 3.87
N ASN A 451 -34.00 2.84 4.30
CA ASN A 451 -32.85 3.67 4.69
C ASN A 451 -31.89 4.02 3.53
N LEU A 452 -32.10 3.46 2.33
CA LEU A 452 -31.27 3.70 1.14
C LEU A 452 -31.97 4.59 0.10
N LYS A 453 -33.03 5.32 0.47
CA LYS A 453 -33.67 6.28 -0.43
C LYS A 453 -32.72 7.47 -0.67
N GLY A 454 -32.10 7.51 -1.85
CA GLY A 454 -31.23 8.61 -2.28
C GLY A 454 -29.97 8.16 -3.02
N LEU A 455 -29.62 6.88 -2.91
CA LEU A 455 -28.56 6.26 -3.71
C LEU A 455 -29.19 5.56 -4.92
N ASP A 456 -29.41 6.33 -6.00
CA ASP A 456 -29.53 5.71 -7.33
C ASP A 456 -28.12 5.17 -7.69
N TRP A 457 -27.98 3.84 -7.74
CA TRP A 457 -26.70 3.11 -7.82
C TRP A 457 -25.97 3.17 -9.17
#